data_AF-A0A948RS74-F1
#
_entry.id   AF-A0A948RS74-F1
#
_cell.length_a   1.000
_cell.length_b   1.000
_cell.length_c   1.000
_cell.angle_alpha   90.00
_cell.angle_beta   90.00
_cell.angle_gamma   90.00
#
_symmetry.space_group_name_H-M   'P 1'
#
loop_
_entity.id
_entity.type
_entity.pdbx_description
1 polymer ?
#
loop_
_entity_poly.entity_id
_entity_poly.type
_entity_poly.pdbx_seq_one_letter_code
_entity_poly.pdbx_strand_id
1 'polypeptide(L)'
;MSKTLVNVVLLVISIGLAVVGQLAMKAGMNRVTHDGEDPLKPGDLAHPVNLLKRMVEDGPWALAGIVLYAISAVFWLIVLSRVPLSVAYPIVAVGYVVVVFYSWLVFKEEVGWISWVGLALIVIGVVLTAQGLKPKAEQNGNESSIRPPTAQVSIEGGTGNIPAGDETGIGSPDQL
;
A
#
# COMPACT_ATOMS: atom_id res chain seq x y z
N MET A 1 -13.64 -12.92 -7.71
CA MET A 1 -12.65 -12.73 -6.61
C MET A 1 -12.99 -11.44 -5.87
N SER A 2 -13.07 -11.43 -4.53
CA SER A 2 -13.44 -10.21 -3.79
C SER A 2 -12.32 -9.17 -3.86
N LYS A 3 -12.66 -7.86 -3.94
CA LYS A 3 -11.67 -6.76 -4.04
C LYS A 3 -10.66 -6.79 -2.87
N THR A 4 -11.12 -7.15 -1.68
CA THR A 4 -10.28 -7.35 -0.50
C THR A 4 -9.25 -8.46 -0.70
N LEU A 5 -9.66 -9.61 -1.24
CA LEU A 5 -8.74 -10.73 -1.49
C LEU A 5 -7.65 -10.35 -2.50
N VAL A 6 -8.01 -9.62 -3.56
CA VAL A 6 -7.03 -9.12 -4.54
C VAL A 6 -6.00 -8.20 -3.88
N ASN A 7 -6.43 -7.29 -3.01
CA ASN A 7 -5.52 -6.38 -2.32
C ASN A 7 -4.58 -7.11 -1.36
N VAL A 8 -5.08 -8.09 -0.61
CA VAL A 8 -4.26 -8.90 0.30
C VAL A 8 -3.23 -9.71 -0.50
N VAL A 9 -3.64 -10.33 -1.61
CA VAL A 9 -2.73 -11.10 -2.48
C VAL A 9 -1.64 -10.19 -3.06
N LEU A 10 -2.00 -9.01 -3.57
CA LEU A 10 -1.03 -8.02 -4.08
C LEU A 10 -0.04 -7.59 -3.00
N LEU A 11 -0.52 -7.40 -1.78
CA LEU A 11 0.31 -6.99 -0.65
C LEU A 11 1.29 -8.10 -0.25
N VAL A 12 0.82 -9.36 -0.15
CA VAL A 12 1.68 -10.51 0.17
C VAL A 12 2.73 -10.72 -0.93
N ILE A 13 2.36 -10.59 -2.20
CA ILE A 13 3.29 -10.69 -3.33
C ILE A 13 4.33 -9.58 -3.26
N SER A 14 3.91 -8.32 -3.03
CA SER A 14 4.82 -7.18 -2.91
C SER A 14 5.85 -7.40 -1.81
N ILE A 15 5.42 -7.77 -0.61
CA ILE A 15 6.31 -7.99 0.53
C ILE A 15 7.20 -9.21 0.28
N GLY A 16 6.66 -10.31 -0.26
CA GLY A 16 7.45 -11.51 -0.59
C GLY A 16 8.56 -11.21 -1.58
N LEU A 17 8.26 -10.47 -2.66
CA LEU A 17 9.26 -10.03 -3.63
C LEU A 17 10.31 -9.12 -2.99
N ALA A 18 9.90 -8.22 -2.10
CA ALA A 18 10.81 -7.33 -1.38
C ALA A 18 11.78 -8.11 -0.48
N VAL A 19 11.26 -9.08 0.29
CA VAL A 19 12.06 -9.95 1.17
C VAL A 19 13.05 -10.77 0.35
N VAL A 20 12.59 -11.46 -0.71
CA VAL A 20 13.49 -12.25 -1.57
C VAL A 20 14.53 -11.34 -2.24
N GLY A 21 14.14 -10.14 -2.67
CA GLY A 21 15.06 -9.16 -3.26
C GLY A 21 16.15 -8.73 -2.28
N GLN A 22 15.79 -8.40 -1.04
CA GLN A 22 16.73 -8.02 0.02
C GLN A 22 17.67 -9.17 0.41
N LEU A 23 17.16 -10.40 0.50
CA LEU A 23 18.00 -11.58 0.78
C LEU A 23 18.95 -11.87 -0.39
N ALA A 24 18.50 -11.73 -1.63
CA ALA A 24 19.36 -11.89 -2.81
C ALA A 24 20.45 -10.80 -2.90
N MET A 25 20.11 -9.55 -2.57
CA MET A 25 21.07 -8.46 -2.40
C MET A 25 22.13 -8.82 -1.37
N LYS A 26 21.71 -9.25 -0.17
CA LYS A 26 22.61 -9.66 0.90
C LYS A 26 23.52 -10.81 0.45
N ALA A 27 22.96 -11.85 -0.19
CA ALA A 27 23.72 -12.98 -0.69
C ALA A 27 24.74 -12.60 -1.77
N GLY A 28 24.40 -11.66 -2.66
CA GLY A 28 25.34 -11.15 -3.66
C GLY A 28 26.42 -10.27 -3.06
N MET A 29 26.07 -9.40 -2.10
CA MET A 29 27.03 -8.55 -1.41
C MET A 29 28.00 -9.36 -0.57
N ASN A 30 27.54 -10.40 0.13
CA ASN A 30 28.42 -11.30 0.86
C ASN A 30 29.48 -11.93 -0.08
N ARG A 31 29.12 -12.29 -1.33
CA ARG A 31 30.13 -12.78 -2.30
C ARG A 31 31.13 -11.70 -2.70
N VAL A 32 30.64 -10.49 -2.98
CA VAL A 32 31.49 -9.34 -3.36
C VAL A 32 32.48 -9.00 -2.24
N THR A 33 32.04 -9.06 -0.97
CA THR A 33 32.83 -8.68 0.20
C THR A 33 33.52 -9.86 0.89
N HIS A 34 33.59 -11.05 0.27
CA HIS A 34 34.14 -12.28 0.87
C HIS A 34 33.56 -12.55 2.26
N ASP A 35 32.24 -12.72 2.34
CA ASP A 35 31.43 -12.91 3.55
C ASP A 35 31.57 -11.81 4.62
N GLY A 36 32.08 -10.63 4.21
CA GLY A 36 32.22 -9.46 5.08
C GLY A 36 33.65 -9.25 5.59
N GLU A 37 34.61 -10.05 5.13
CA GLU A 37 36.04 -9.87 5.44
C GLU A 37 36.65 -8.64 4.74
N ASP A 38 36.15 -8.27 3.56
CA ASP A 38 36.55 -7.06 2.83
C ASP A 38 35.32 -6.17 2.56
N PRO A 39 34.80 -5.47 3.58
CA PRO A 39 33.69 -4.56 3.43
C PRO A 39 34.09 -3.35 2.57
N LEU A 40 33.11 -2.78 1.86
CA LEU A 40 33.33 -1.63 0.97
C LEU A 40 33.94 -0.45 1.75
N LYS A 41 35.08 0.06 1.26
CA LYS A 41 35.80 1.17 1.88
C LYS A 41 35.32 2.50 1.28
N PRO A 42 35.48 3.62 2.00
CA PRO A 42 35.16 4.95 1.45
C PRO A 42 35.87 5.27 0.13
N GLY A 43 37.08 4.72 -0.08
CA GLY A 43 37.82 4.85 -1.35
C GLY A 43 37.16 4.11 -2.52
N ASP A 44 36.44 3.02 -2.28
CA ASP A 44 35.74 2.28 -3.34
C ASP A 44 34.52 3.07 -3.82
N LEU A 45 33.87 3.82 -2.93
CA LEU A 45 32.74 4.71 -3.26
C LEU A 45 33.15 5.85 -4.21
N ALA A 46 34.42 6.26 -4.18
CA ALA A 46 34.96 7.26 -5.11
C ALA A 46 35.05 6.73 -6.56
N HIS A 47 34.99 5.42 -6.76
CA HIS A 47 35.04 4.76 -8.07
C HIS A 47 33.80 3.90 -8.32
N PRO A 48 32.61 4.52 -8.52
CA PRO A 48 31.34 3.79 -8.63
C PRO A 48 31.29 2.83 -9.83
N VAL A 49 32.04 3.12 -10.90
CA VAL A 49 32.13 2.24 -12.08
C VAL A 49 32.85 0.94 -11.75
N ASN A 50 33.91 1.00 -10.94
CA ASN A 50 34.66 -0.19 -10.53
C ASN A 50 33.82 -1.06 -9.57
N LEU A 51 33.07 -0.42 -8.67
CA LEU A 51 32.10 -1.11 -7.81
C LEU A 51 31.03 -1.82 -8.62
N LEU A 52 30.45 -1.13 -9.61
CA LEU A 52 29.43 -1.74 -10.46
C LEU A 52 29.98 -2.94 -11.24
N LYS A 53 31.21 -2.83 -11.77
CA LYS A 53 31.90 -3.93 -12.44
C LYS A 53 32.09 -5.13 -11.52
N ARG A 54 32.58 -4.91 -10.28
CA ARG A 54 32.72 -5.96 -9.25
C ARG A 54 31.38 -6.60 -8.90
N MET A 55 30.30 -5.81 -8.80
CA MET A 55 28.96 -6.35 -8.55
C MET A 55 28.42 -7.18 -9.72
N VAL A 56 28.72 -6.81 -10.97
CA VAL A 56 28.31 -7.58 -12.15
C VAL A 56 29.11 -8.88 -12.27
N GLU A 57 30.40 -8.86 -11.96
CA GLU A 57 31.31 -10.01 -12.07
C GLU A 57 31.14 -11.00 -10.92
N ASP A 58 31.17 -10.53 -9.67
CA ASP A 58 31.22 -11.39 -8.48
C ASP A 58 29.85 -11.55 -7.79
N GLY A 59 28.91 -10.66 -8.09
CA GLY A 59 27.63 -10.52 -7.38
C GLY A 59 26.38 -10.48 -8.27
N PRO A 60 26.20 -11.36 -9.28
CA PRO A 60 25.01 -11.30 -10.15
C PRO A 60 23.69 -11.42 -9.36
N TRP A 61 23.71 -12.12 -8.23
CA TRP A 61 22.59 -12.21 -7.29
C TRP A 61 22.23 -10.87 -6.64
N ALA A 62 23.21 -9.99 -6.42
CA ALA A 62 22.94 -8.65 -5.90
C ALA A 62 22.15 -7.83 -6.91
N LEU A 63 22.54 -7.90 -8.19
CA LEU A 63 21.86 -7.20 -9.27
C LEU A 63 20.45 -7.76 -9.52
N ALA A 64 20.31 -9.08 -9.50
CA ALA A 64 19.00 -9.74 -9.55
C ALA A 64 18.11 -9.32 -8.36
N GLY A 65 18.68 -9.24 -7.16
CA GLY A 65 17.99 -8.73 -5.97
C GLY A 65 17.50 -7.28 -6.14
N ILE A 66 18.33 -6.41 -6.72
CA ILE A 66 17.96 -5.02 -7.05
C ILE A 66 16.77 -4.97 -8.01
N VAL A 67 16.80 -5.74 -9.09
CA VAL A 67 15.69 -5.81 -10.04
C VAL A 67 14.42 -6.33 -9.37
N LEU A 68 14.54 -7.38 -8.55
CA LEU A 68 13.39 -7.96 -7.85
C LEU A 68 12.76 -7.00 -6.84
N TYR A 69 13.60 -6.25 -6.12
CA TYR A 69 13.14 -5.21 -5.20
C TYR A 69 12.54 -4.00 -5.93
N ALA A 70 13.06 -3.63 -7.10
CA ALA A 70 12.44 -2.60 -7.93
C ALA A 70 11.05 -3.05 -8.42
N ILE A 71 10.89 -4.31 -8.82
CA ILE A 71 9.58 -4.89 -9.15
C ILE A 71 8.67 -4.86 -7.92
N SER A 72 9.16 -5.25 -6.74
CA SER A 72 8.37 -5.24 -5.51
C SER A 72 7.84 -3.84 -5.18
N ALA A 73 8.64 -2.81 -5.44
CA ALA A 73 8.26 -1.41 -5.26
C ALA A 73 7.10 -1.00 -6.19
N VAL A 74 7.04 -1.50 -7.43
CA VAL A 74 5.89 -1.27 -8.32
C VAL A 74 4.61 -1.87 -7.73
N PHE A 75 4.67 -3.11 -7.24
CA PHE A 75 3.53 -3.73 -6.55
C PHE A 75 3.15 -2.94 -5.29
N TRP A 76 4.14 -2.43 -4.56
CA TRP A 76 3.91 -1.62 -3.37
C TRP A 76 3.14 -0.33 -3.69
N LEU A 77 3.49 0.38 -4.77
CA LEU A 77 2.75 1.55 -5.23
C LEU A 77 1.28 1.21 -5.56
N ILE A 78 1.04 0.06 -6.20
CA ILE A 78 -0.33 -0.41 -6.46
C ILE A 78 -1.07 -0.69 -5.15
N VAL A 79 -0.43 -1.31 -4.17
CA VAL A 79 -1.02 -1.58 -2.84
C VAL A 79 -1.36 -0.27 -2.14
N LEU A 80 -0.46 0.71 -2.12
CA LEU A 80 -0.68 2.02 -1.50
C LEU A 80 -1.84 2.79 -2.13
N SER A 81 -2.12 2.58 -3.42
CA SER A 81 -3.28 3.18 -4.08
C SER A 81 -4.63 2.59 -3.63
N ARG A 82 -4.64 1.43 -2.95
CA ARG A 82 -5.86 0.66 -2.64
C ARG A 82 -6.05 0.34 -1.16
N VAL A 83 -4.97 0.29 -0.40
CA VAL A 83 -4.94 -0.14 1.00
C VAL A 83 -4.40 1.00 1.85
N PRO A 84 -5.11 1.41 2.92
CA PRO A 84 -4.59 2.43 3.82
C PRO A 84 -3.32 1.90 4.50
N LEU A 85 -2.34 2.79 4.64
CA LEU A 85 -1.04 2.50 5.27
C LEU A 85 -1.20 1.84 6.64
N SER A 86 -2.18 2.28 7.44
CA SER A 86 -2.46 1.73 8.76
C SER A 86 -2.79 0.23 8.77
N VAL A 87 -3.33 -0.31 7.67
CA VAL A 87 -3.58 -1.75 7.48
C VAL A 87 -2.36 -2.46 6.87
N ALA A 88 -1.60 -1.77 6.02
CA ALA A 88 -0.45 -2.36 5.33
C ALA A 88 0.76 -2.56 6.25
N TYR A 89 1.07 -1.58 7.12
CA TYR A 89 2.24 -1.61 8.00
C TYR A 89 2.28 -2.81 8.97
N PRO A 90 1.17 -3.24 9.60
CA PRO A 90 1.12 -4.48 10.36
C PRO A 90 1.67 -5.70 9.60
N ILE A 91 1.36 -5.83 8.32
CA ILE A 91 1.80 -6.96 7.50
C ILE A 91 3.27 -6.78 7.06
N VAL A 92 3.71 -5.54 6.79
CA VAL A 92 5.12 -5.23 6.49
C VAL A 92 6.03 -5.62 7.67
N ALA A 93 5.58 -5.36 8.90
CA ALA A 93 6.33 -5.74 10.09
C ALA A 93 6.50 -7.26 10.24
N VAL A 94 5.54 -8.08 9.79
CA VAL A 94 5.73 -9.54 9.68
C VAL A 94 6.84 -9.86 8.67
N GLY A 95 6.92 -9.14 7.55
CA GLY A 95 8.03 -9.26 6.59
C GLY A 95 9.40 -9.01 7.23
N TYR A 96 9.51 -8.02 8.13
CA TYR A 96 10.74 -7.77 8.88
C TYR A 96 11.14 -8.96 9.77
N VAL A 97 10.18 -9.58 10.46
CA VAL A 97 10.41 -10.82 11.24
C VAL A 97 10.95 -11.93 10.36
N VAL A 98 10.36 -12.12 9.18
CA VAL A 98 10.83 -13.12 8.21
C VAL A 98 12.26 -12.82 7.77
N VAL A 99 12.60 -11.57 7.45
CA VAL A 99 13.96 -11.17 7.04
C VAL A 99 14.96 -11.48 8.13
N VAL A 100 14.73 -11.05 9.37
CA VAL A 100 15.65 -11.28 10.50
C VAL A 100 15.83 -12.78 10.75
N PHE A 101 14.74 -13.54 10.75
CA PHE A 101 14.77 -14.98 10.94
C PHE A 101 15.54 -15.70 9.82
N TYR A 102 15.30 -15.33 8.56
CA TYR A 102 16.03 -15.87 7.42
C TYR A 102 17.50 -15.46 7.44
N SER A 103 17.82 -14.25 7.89
CA SER A 103 19.20 -13.78 7.98
C SER A 103 20.00 -14.62 8.98
N TRP A 104 19.41 -14.87 10.15
CA TRP A 104 19.97 -15.76 11.16
C TRP A 104 20.15 -17.19 10.62
N LEU A 105 19.15 -17.73 9.91
CA LEU A 105 19.17 -19.12 9.45
C LEU A 105 20.10 -19.37 8.25
N VAL A 106 20.03 -18.50 7.23
CA VAL A 106 20.71 -18.70 5.93
C VAL A 106 22.10 -18.10 5.91
N PHE A 107 22.26 -16.88 6.43
CA PHE A 107 23.54 -16.19 6.47
C PHE A 107 24.32 -16.49 7.74
N LYS A 108 23.73 -17.24 8.69
CA LYS A 108 24.34 -17.59 9.99
C LYS A 108 24.83 -16.36 10.76
N GLU A 109 24.16 -15.24 10.58
CA GLU A 109 24.49 -14.02 11.30
C GLU A 109 24.18 -14.18 12.79
N GLU A 110 25.09 -13.73 13.65
CA GLU A 110 24.86 -13.74 15.09
C GLU A 110 23.81 -12.69 15.46
N VAL A 111 22.59 -13.14 15.73
CA VAL A 111 21.51 -12.28 16.23
C VAL A 111 21.51 -12.34 17.75
N GLY A 112 21.95 -11.25 18.38
CA GLY A 112 22.00 -11.13 19.84
C GLY A 112 20.62 -11.26 20.50
N TRP A 113 20.61 -11.72 21.75
CA TRP A 113 19.37 -12.00 22.50
C TRP A 113 18.42 -10.78 22.59
N ILE A 114 18.99 -9.57 22.68
CA ILE A 114 18.22 -8.32 22.75
C ILE A 114 17.43 -8.05 21.47
N SER A 115 17.96 -8.44 20.30
CA SER A 115 17.28 -8.30 19.01
C SER A 115 16.06 -9.21 18.93
N TRP A 116 16.13 -10.41 19.52
CA TRP A 116 14.99 -11.31 19.62
C TRP A 116 13.88 -10.75 20.53
N VAL A 117 14.24 -10.11 21.65
CA VAL A 117 13.28 -9.40 22.50
C VAL A 117 12.62 -8.24 21.75
N GLY A 118 13.42 -7.42 21.06
CA GLY A 118 12.90 -6.34 20.22
C GLY A 118 11.95 -6.86 19.14
N LEU A 119 12.27 -8.00 18.53
CA LEU A 119 11.42 -8.63 17.52
C LEU A 119 10.08 -9.09 18.10
N ALA A 120 10.09 -9.68 19.30
CA ALA A 120 8.87 -10.04 20.01
C ALA A 120 8.00 -8.81 20.32
N LEU A 121 8.61 -7.69 20.72
CA LEU A 121 7.90 -6.43 20.96
C LEU A 121 7.28 -5.85 19.67
N ILE A 122 7.97 -5.93 18.54
CA ILE A 122 7.42 -5.55 17.23
C ILE A 122 6.17 -6.37 16.93
N VAL A 123 6.23 -7.70 17.09
CA VAL A 123 5.09 -8.60 16.86
C VAL A 123 3.90 -8.22 17.76
N ILE A 124 4.16 -7.93 19.04
CA ILE A 124 3.12 -7.49 19.98
C ILE A 124 2.49 -6.16 19.52
N GLY A 125 3.31 -5.17 19.14
CA GLY A 125 2.83 -3.89 18.63
C GLY A 125 1.99 -4.03 17.36
N VAL A 126 2.36 -4.95 16.46
CA VAL A 126 1.60 -5.29 15.26
C VAL A 126 0.23 -5.88 15.60
N VAL A 127 0.16 -6.81 16.55
CA VAL A 127 -1.12 -7.41 16.99
C VAL A 127 -2.04 -6.34 17.60
N LEU A 128 -1.49 -5.44 18.42
CA LEU A 128 -2.24 -4.34 19.03
C LEU A 128 -2.78 -3.36 17.97
N THR A 129 -1.94 -2.97 17.01
CA THR A 129 -2.36 -2.06 15.93
C THR A 129 -3.43 -2.69 15.04
N ALA A 130 -3.33 -3.99 14.75
CA ALA A 130 -4.35 -4.70 13.98
C ALA A 130 -5.72 -4.71 14.69
N GLN A 131 -5.76 -4.79 16.02
CA GLN A 131 -6.99 -4.76 16.81
C GLN A 131 -7.62 -3.35 16.90
N GLY A 132 -6.81 -2.30 16.80
CA GLY A 132 -7.27 -0.90 16.84
C GLY A 132 -7.93 -0.41 15.54
N LEU A 133 -7.83 -1.16 14.43
CA LEU A 133 -8.37 -0.78 13.13
C LEU A 133 -9.85 -1.15 13.02
N LYS A 134 -10.75 -0.17 13.22
CA LYS A 134 -12.19 -0.37 13.02
C LYS A 134 -12.58 -0.42 11.53
N PRO A 135 -13.45 -1.35 11.09
CA PRO A 135 -13.93 -1.41 9.70
C PRO A 135 -14.74 -0.16 9.31
N LYS A 136 -14.50 0.35 8.10
CA LYS A 136 -15.09 1.58 7.52
C LYS A 136 -16.64 1.60 7.39
N ALA A 137 -17.32 0.51 7.71
CA ALA A 137 -18.78 0.39 7.62
C ALA A 137 -19.55 1.18 8.70
N GLU A 138 -18.92 1.52 9.82
CA GLU A 138 -19.56 2.23 10.94
C GLU A 138 -19.57 3.77 10.77
N GLN A 139 -18.77 4.32 9.82
CA GLN A 139 -18.67 5.77 9.61
C GLN A 139 -19.76 6.35 8.71
N ASN A 140 -20.22 5.60 7.71
CA ASN A 140 -21.24 6.09 6.76
C ASN A 140 -22.66 6.10 7.35
N GLY A 141 -22.90 5.50 8.52
CA GLY A 141 -24.20 5.47 9.20
C GLY A 141 -24.49 6.71 10.05
N ASN A 142 -23.49 7.52 10.37
CA ASN A 142 -23.68 8.73 11.19
C ASN A 142 -24.00 9.97 10.34
N GLU A 143 -23.55 10.02 9.08
CA GLU A 143 -23.81 11.16 8.17
C GLU A 143 -25.27 11.21 7.68
N SER A 144 -25.97 10.07 7.62
CA SER A 144 -27.39 10.04 7.25
C SER A 144 -28.31 10.47 8.40
N SER A 145 -27.83 10.47 9.65
CA SER A 145 -28.60 10.91 10.83
C SER A 145 -28.52 12.42 11.04
N ILE A 146 -27.61 13.11 10.35
CA ILE A 146 -27.45 14.58 10.39
C ILE A 146 -28.00 15.18 9.08
N ARG A 147 -29.20 14.75 8.68
CA ARG A 147 -30.03 15.52 7.75
C ARG A 147 -31.22 16.02 8.56
N PRO A 148 -31.34 17.34 8.81
CA PRO A 148 -32.54 17.85 9.47
C PRO A 148 -33.78 17.52 8.60
N PRO A 149 -34.92 17.19 9.22
CA PRO A 149 -36.16 16.94 8.51
C PRO A 149 -36.72 18.27 7.99
N THR A 150 -36.22 18.74 6.85
CA THR A 150 -36.80 19.91 6.21
C THR A 150 -36.82 19.74 4.70
N ALA A 151 -38.02 19.90 4.14
CA ALA A 151 -38.39 19.93 2.72
C ALA A 151 -38.93 18.62 2.09
N GLN A 152 -39.88 17.98 2.76
CA GLN A 152 -41.06 17.45 2.06
C GLN A 152 -42.10 18.59 2.02
N VAL A 153 -41.98 19.48 1.04
CA VAL A 153 -43.08 20.41 0.72
C VAL A 153 -44.02 19.64 -0.19
N SER A 154 -45.14 19.20 0.38
CA SER A 154 -46.31 18.73 -0.36
C SER A 154 -46.77 19.82 -1.31
N ILE A 155 -46.64 19.60 -2.61
CA ILE A 155 -47.53 20.21 -3.61
C ILE A 155 -48.45 19.10 -4.08
N GLU A 156 -49.50 18.87 -3.30
CA GLU A 156 -50.70 18.18 -3.79
C GLU A 156 -51.80 19.23 -3.82
N GLY A 157 -52.25 19.59 -5.02
CA GLY A 157 -53.30 20.60 -5.19
C GLY A 157 -53.46 21.05 -6.64
N GLY A 158 -54.32 20.36 -7.38
CA GLY A 158 -55.06 20.97 -8.50
C GLY A 158 -54.75 20.43 -9.89
N THR A 159 -55.24 19.24 -10.22
CA THR A 159 -55.63 18.88 -11.59
C THR A 159 -56.80 19.76 -12.03
N GLY A 160 -56.48 20.89 -12.65
CA GLY A 160 -57.43 21.76 -13.33
C GLY A 160 -57.78 21.20 -14.71
N ASN A 161 -59.01 20.71 -14.82
CA ASN A 161 -59.73 20.34 -16.03
C ASN A 161 -59.57 21.40 -17.14
N ILE A 162 -59.02 21.06 -18.31
CA ILE A 162 -59.05 21.92 -19.50
C ILE A 162 -60.33 21.58 -20.27
N PRO A 163 -61.33 22.48 -20.36
CA PRO A 163 -62.43 22.31 -21.30
C PRO A 163 -62.01 22.79 -22.69
N ALA A 164 -62.46 22.06 -23.71
CA ALA A 164 -62.42 22.46 -25.11
C ALA A 164 -63.51 23.51 -25.43
N GLY A 165 -63.24 24.37 -26.42
CA GLY A 165 -64.13 25.42 -26.95
C GLY A 165 -63.62 26.81 -26.58
N ASP A 166 -63.67 27.84 -27.41
CA ASP A 166 -64.30 28.09 -28.69
C ASP A 166 -63.61 29.32 -29.30
N GLU A 167 -63.66 29.44 -30.61
CA GLU A 167 -63.21 30.59 -31.37
C GLU A 167 -64.00 31.85 -30.95
N THR A 168 -63.37 33.03 -31.02
CA THR A 168 -63.94 34.35 -31.38
C THR A 168 -63.22 35.48 -30.65
N GLY A 169 -62.98 36.58 -31.36
CA GLY A 169 -62.89 37.90 -30.72
C GLY A 169 -61.55 38.62 -30.75
N ILE A 170 -61.17 39.10 -31.95
CA ILE A 170 -60.92 40.53 -32.23
C ILE A 170 -60.11 41.34 -31.20
N GLY A 171 -58.99 41.91 -31.64
CA GLY A 171 -58.43 43.09 -30.96
C GLY A 171 -57.01 43.45 -31.34
N SER A 172 -56.90 44.39 -32.27
CA SER A 172 -55.70 45.00 -32.84
C SER A 172 -54.57 45.44 -31.89
N PRO A 173 -53.37 45.63 -32.45
CA PRO A 173 -52.13 45.99 -31.76
C PRO A 173 -52.08 47.48 -31.42
N ASP A 174 -51.33 47.86 -30.39
CA ASP A 174 -50.59 49.12 -30.39
C ASP A 174 -49.57 49.25 -29.24
N GLN A 175 -48.32 49.57 -29.63
CA GLN A 175 -47.42 50.62 -29.11
C GLN A 175 -47.00 50.58 -27.63
N LEU A 176 -45.76 50.16 -27.35
CA LEU A 176 -44.55 51.01 -27.26
C LEU A 176 -43.34 50.20 -26.74
#